data_AF-A0A0G0RAQ9-F1
#
_entry.id   AF-A0A0G0RAQ9-F1
#
_cell.length_a   1.000
_cell.length_b   1.000
_cell.length_c   1.000
_cell.angle_alpha   90.00
_cell.angle_beta   90.00
_cell.angle_gamma   90.00
#
_symmetry.space_group_name_H-M   'P 1'
#
loop_
_entity.id
_entity.type
_entity.pdbx_description
1 polymer ?
#
loop_
_entity_poly.entity_id
_entity_poly.type
_entity_poly.pdbx_seq_one_letter_code
_entity_poly.pdbx_strand_id
1 'polypeptide(L)'
;MERTPLFYLANLGSEVNRIFILKEKGLLKEAERAYARAMDIVEKLLSHPDLEGRTWEIEILKDYLEQSMISDRVRFFKQEWQRYFSPYANRLFPSN
;
A
#
# COMPACT_ATOMS: atom_id res chain seq x y z
N MET A 1 -2.71 23.05 2.55
CA MET A 1 -1.36 22.45 2.50
C MET A 1 -1.55 21.05 1.94
N GLU A 2 -0.97 20.77 0.78
CA GLU A 2 -1.05 19.46 0.16
C GLU A 2 -0.35 18.42 1.06
N ARG A 3 -0.88 17.20 1.13
CA ARG A 3 -0.28 16.15 1.95
C ARG A 3 0.95 15.62 1.24
N THR A 4 2.05 15.40 1.96
CA THR A 4 3.29 14.90 1.37
C THR A 4 3.15 13.44 0.91
N PRO A 5 3.98 12.97 -0.04
CA PRO A 5 4.04 11.56 -0.39
C PRO A 5 4.26 10.64 0.81
N LEU A 6 5.10 11.05 1.77
CA LEU A 6 5.35 10.30 3.00
C LEU A 6 4.08 10.13 3.84
N PHE A 7 3.23 11.17 3.93
CA PHE A 7 1.94 11.08 4.60
C PHE A 7 1.05 10.03 3.93
N TYR A 8 0.97 10.02 2.61
CA TYR A 8 0.18 9.03 1.88
C TYR A 8 0.74 7.62 2.05
N LEU A 9 2.07 7.42 1.96
CA LEU A 9 2.70 6.12 2.16
C LEU A 9 2.47 5.55 3.56
N ALA A 10 2.51 6.38 4.61
CA ALA A 10 2.22 5.95 5.98
C ALA A 10 0.76 5.46 6.13
N ASN A 11 -0.19 6.17 5.52
CA ASN A 11 -1.59 5.77 5.51
C ASN A 11 -1.82 4.53 4.66
N LEU A 12 -1.15 4.40 3.51
CA LEU A 12 -1.19 3.21 2.68
C LEU A 12 -0.74 1.98 3.48
N GLY A 13 0.42 2.06 4.16
CA GLY A 13 0.90 0.98 5.02
C GLY A 13 -0.10 0.56 6.11
N SER A 14 -0.81 1.54 6.69
CA SER A 14 -1.84 1.29 7.70
C SER A 14 -3.07 0.57 7.12
N GLU A 15 -3.56 0.98 5.96
CA GLU A 15 -4.69 0.32 5.29
C GLU A 15 -4.34 -1.08 4.82
N VAL A 16 -3.13 -1.28 4.27
CA VAL A 16 -2.68 -2.60 3.85
C VAL A 16 -2.57 -3.57 5.04
N ASN A 17 -2.00 -3.13 6.16
CA ASN A 17 -2.00 -3.93 7.39
C ASN A 17 -3.44 -4.27 7.86
N ARG A 18 -4.35 -3.30 7.74
CA ARG A 18 -5.76 -3.49 8.08
C ARG A 18 -6.45 -4.52 7.19
N ILE A 19 -6.20 -4.51 5.87
CA ILE A 19 -6.71 -5.53 4.94
C ILE A 19 -6.31 -6.92 5.42
N PHE A 20 -5.03 -7.14 5.72
CA PHE A 20 -4.54 -8.43 6.19
C PHE A 20 -5.24 -8.90 7.46
N ILE A 21 -5.31 -8.05 8.48
CA ILE A 21 -5.93 -8.38 9.78
C ILE A 21 -7.42 -8.72 9.60
N LEU A 22 -8.13 -7.98 8.75
CA LEU A 22 -9.55 -8.21 8.51
C LEU A 22 -9.80 -9.50 7.73
N LYS A 23 -8.96 -9.80 6.72
CA LYS A 23 -9.01 -11.10 6.02
C LYS A 23 -8.70 -12.27 6.95
N GLU A 24 -7.67 -12.15 7.80
CA GLU A 24 -7.35 -13.17 8.83
C GLU A 24 -8.52 -13.43 9.78
N LYS A 25 -9.36 -12.43 10.05
CA LYS A 25 -10.56 -12.53 10.90
C LYS A 25 -11.83 -12.95 10.14
N GLY A 26 -11.76 -13.18 8.83
CA GLY A 26 -12.93 -13.47 7.99
C GLY A 26 -13.87 -12.27 7.76
N LEU A 27 -13.45 -11.06 8.12
CA LEU A 27 -14.22 -9.82 7.98
C LEU A 27 -14.05 -9.23 6.57
N LEU A 28 -14.57 -9.94 5.57
CA LEU A 28 -14.29 -9.65 4.15
C LEU A 28 -14.83 -8.30 3.69
N LYS A 29 -16.05 -7.91 4.12
CA LYS A 29 -16.63 -6.59 3.76
C LYS A 29 -15.82 -5.43 4.31
N GLU A 30 -15.31 -5.56 5.52
CA GLU A 30 -14.43 -4.57 6.14
C GLU A 30 -13.08 -4.51 5.39
N ALA A 31 -12.56 -5.65 4.96
CA ALA A 31 -11.33 -5.74 4.18
C ALA A 31 -11.48 -5.06 2.82
N GLU A 32 -12.61 -5.27 2.12
CA GLU A 32 -12.94 -4.56 0.88
C GLU A 32 -12.99 -3.04 1.07
N ARG A 33 -13.56 -2.56 2.19
CA ARG A 33 -13.55 -1.13 2.51
C ARG A 33 -12.13 -0.59 2.77
N ALA A 34 -11.26 -1.38 3.40
CA ALA A 34 -9.85 -1.00 3.60
C ALA A 34 -9.07 -1.00 2.28
N TYR A 35 -9.33 -1.98 1.42
CA TYR A 35 -8.78 -2.05 0.07
C TYR A 35 -9.18 -0.83 -0.77
N ALA A 36 -10.46 -0.42 -0.77
CA ALA A 36 -10.89 0.77 -1.48
C ALA A 36 -10.15 2.03 -1.02
N ARG A 37 -9.90 2.19 0.29
CA ARG A 37 -9.08 3.30 0.81
C ARG A 37 -7.62 3.21 0.41
N ALA A 38 -7.04 2.00 0.41
CA ALA A 38 -5.67 1.79 -0.06
C ALA A 38 -5.52 2.19 -1.53
N MET A 39 -6.48 1.84 -2.39
CA MET A 39 -6.46 2.20 -3.82
C MET A 39 -6.59 3.70 -4.05
N ASP A 40 -7.48 4.39 -3.32
CA ASP A 40 -7.58 5.85 -3.37
C ASP A 40 -6.26 6.53 -2.96
N ILE A 41 -5.53 5.98 -1.98
CA ILE A 41 -4.21 6.48 -1.59
C ILE A 41 -3.16 6.21 -2.68
N VAL A 42 -3.19 5.03 -3.32
CA VAL A 42 -2.31 4.69 -4.45
C VAL A 42 -2.50 5.68 -5.59
N GLU A 43 -3.74 6.00 -5.96
CA GLU A 43 -4.02 6.98 -7.02
C GLU A 43 -3.46 8.37 -6.68
N LYS A 44 -3.58 8.81 -5.42
CA LYS A 44 -2.99 10.06 -4.94
C LYS A 44 -1.47 10.06 -5.01
N LEU A 45 -0.83 8.92 -4.73
CA LEU A 45 0.62 8.77 -4.84
C LEU A 45 1.08 8.79 -6.31
N LEU A 46 0.38 8.09 -7.21
CA LEU A 46 0.72 8.02 -8.63
C LEU A 46 0.60 9.37 -9.34
N SER A 47 -0.31 10.23 -8.87
CA SER A 47 -0.54 11.58 -9.42
C SER A 47 0.19 12.68 -8.67
N HIS A 48 0.95 12.37 -7.62
CA HIS A 48 1.63 13.37 -6.81
C HIS A 48 2.81 14.00 -7.57
N PRO A 49 2.93 15.34 -7.69
CA PRO A 49 4.01 15.99 -8.43
C PRO A 49 5.42 15.58 -7.99
N ASP A 50 5.66 15.50 -6.69
CA ASP A 50 6.96 15.07 -6.11
C ASP A 50 7.40 13.64 -6.51
N LEU A 51 6.50 12.83 -7.07
CA LEU A 51 6.74 11.45 -7.47
C LEU A 51 6.71 11.25 -9.00
N GLU A 52 6.59 12.32 -9.78
CA GLU A 52 6.55 12.25 -11.24
C GLU A 52 7.77 11.50 -11.79
N GLY A 53 7.52 10.47 -12.63
CA GLY A 53 8.56 9.60 -13.18
C GLY A 53 9.21 8.62 -12.19
N ARG A 54 8.76 8.56 -10.93
CA ARG A 54 9.28 7.68 -9.86
C ARG A 54 8.18 6.83 -9.21
N THR A 55 7.19 6.43 -10.00
CA THR A 55 5.98 5.71 -9.54
C THR A 55 6.07 4.19 -9.62
N TRP A 56 7.11 3.63 -10.25
CA TRP A 56 7.23 2.20 -10.51
C TRP A 56 6.97 1.31 -9.28
N GLU A 57 7.52 1.70 -8.13
CA GLU A 57 7.33 0.93 -6.90
C GLU A 57 5.88 1.06 -6.38
N ILE A 58 5.20 2.20 -6.56
CA ILE A 58 3.76 2.35 -6.25
C ILE A 58 2.90 1.50 -7.20
N GLU A 59 3.28 1.39 -8.48
CA GLU A 59 2.60 0.55 -9.46
C GLU A 59 2.72 -0.94 -9.11
N ILE A 60 3.91 -1.42 -8.72
CA ILE A 60 4.08 -2.78 -8.20
C ILE A 60 3.17 -3.02 -6.99
N LEU A 61 3.09 -2.06 -6.07
CA LEU A 61 2.26 -2.18 -4.87
C LEU A 61 0.78 -2.26 -5.20
N LYS A 62 0.33 -1.52 -6.21
CA LYS A 62 -1.03 -1.60 -6.74
C LYS A 62 -1.33 -3.02 -7.24
N ASP A 63 -0.49 -3.56 -8.11
CA ASP A 63 -0.65 -4.91 -8.68
C ASP A 63 -0.73 -5.98 -7.58
N TYR A 64 0.12 -5.84 -6.57
CA TYR A 64 0.11 -6.72 -5.41
C TYR A 64 -1.19 -6.64 -4.60
N LEU A 65 -1.70 -5.42 -4.37
CA LEU A 65 -2.95 -5.24 -3.65
C LEU A 65 -4.13 -5.83 -4.42
N GLU A 66 -4.18 -5.65 -5.73
CA GLU A 66 -5.19 -6.24 -6.61
C GLU A 66 -5.16 -7.78 -6.52
N GLN A 67 -3.98 -8.38 -6.62
CA GLN A 67 -3.81 -9.83 -6.47
C GLN A 67 -4.20 -10.34 -5.08
N SER A 68 -3.95 -9.53 -4.04
CA SER A 68 -4.29 -9.90 -2.67
C SER A 68 -5.79 -10.04 -2.43
N MET A 69 -6.63 -9.39 -3.26
CA MET A 69 -8.08 -9.48 -3.16
C MET A 69 -8.65 -10.70 -3.91
N ILE A 70 -7.99 -11.13 -4.98
CA ILE A 70 -8.40 -12.27 -5.83
C ILE A 70 -8.00 -13.62 -5.22
N SER A 71 -6.84 -13.69 -4.55
CA SER A 71 -6.28 -14.93 -4.02
C SER A 71 -6.27 -14.97 -2.49
N ASP A 72 -6.54 -16.15 -1.92
CA ASP A 72 -6.38 -16.43 -0.49
C ASP A 72 -4.90 -16.54 -0.03
N ARG A 73 -3.93 -16.22 -0.90
CA ARG A 73 -2.50 -16.13 -0.56
C ARG A 73 -2.13 -14.93 0.33
N VAL A 74 -3.05 -14.51 1.20
CA VAL A 74 -2.96 -13.41 2.18
C VAL A 74 -1.69 -13.50 3.03
N ARG A 75 -1.31 -14.72 3.45
CA ARG A 75 -0.16 -14.93 4.34
C ARG A 75 1.19 -14.72 3.64
N PHE A 76 1.28 -15.04 2.35
CA PHE A 76 2.49 -14.82 1.56
C PHE A 76 2.68 -13.32 1.28
N PHE A 77 1.58 -12.65 0.94
CA PHE A 77 1.58 -11.22 0.65
C PHE A 77 2.01 -10.35 1.85
N LYS A 78 1.63 -10.70 3.09
CA LYS A 78 2.03 -9.94 4.30
C LYS A 78 3.55 -9.91 4.54
N GLN A 79 4.23 -11.04 4.29
CA GLN A 79 5.68 -11.13 4.49
C GLN A 79 6.44 -10.44 3.36
N GLU A 80 5.97 -10.59 2.12
CA GLU A 80 6.55 -9.88 0.96
C GLU A 80 6.34 -8.37 1.09
N TRP A 81 5.16 -7.92 1.51
CA TRP A 81 4.86 -6.51 1.78
C TRP A 81 5.86 -5.89 2.74
N GLN A 82 6.08 -6.50 3.90
CA GLN A 82 7.03 -5.96 4.88
C GLN A 82 8.47 -5.90 4.33
N ARG A 83 8.87 -6.91 3.54
CA ARG A 83 10.20 -6.99 2.93
C ARG A 83 10.41 -6.00 1.79
N TYR A 84 9.39 -5.71 0.99
CA TYR A 84 9.47 -4.77 -0.13
C TYR A 84 9.34 -3.30 0.31
N PHE A 85 8.42 -3.02 1.24
CA PHE A 85 8.04 -1.64 1.55
C PHE A 85 9.05 -0.92 2.46
N SER A 86 9.65 -1.62 3.43
CA SER A 86 10.64 -0.99 4.33
C SER A 86 11.86 -0.45 3.57
N PRO A 87 12.51 -1.21 2.66
CA PRO A 87 13.61 -0.69 1.85
C PRO A 87 13.18 0.40 0.86
N TYR A 88 11.98 0.31 0.27
CA TYR A 88 11.47 1.32 -0.66
C TYR A 88 11.25 2.67 0.01
N ALA A 89 10.57 2.68 1.16
CA ALA A 89 10.35 3.90 1.94
C ALA A 89 11.68 4.57 2.30
N ASN A 90 12.70 3.79 2.67
CA ASN A 90 14.04 4.30 2.94
C ASN A 90 14.77 4.83 1.69
N ARG A 91 14.52 4.27 0.50
CA ARG A 91 15.08 4.78 -0.77
C ARG A 91 14.45 6.10 -1.20
N LEU A 92 13.15 6.28 -0.97
CA LEU A 92 12.46 7.53 -1.30
C LEU A 92 12.71 8.64 -0.28
N PHE A 93 12.86 8.27 0.99
CA PHE A 93 13.06 9.20 2.11
C PHE A 93 14.23 8.73 2.97
N PRO A 94 15.48 8.85 2.50
CA PRO A 94 16.63 8.51 3.31
C PRO A 94 16.69 9.44 4.53
N SER A 95 16.80 8.85 5.72
CA SER A 95 17.14 9.60 6.92
C SER A 95 18.57 10.13 6.75
N ASN A 96 18.72 11.46 6.60
CA ASN A 96 20.03 12.11 6.67
C ASN A 96 20.67 11.92 8.06
#